data_AF-A0A3D3E999-F1
#
_entry.id   AF-A0A3D3E999-F1
#
_cell.length_a   1.000
_cell.length_b   1.000
_cell.length_c   1.000
_cell.angle_alpha   90.00
_cell.angle_beta   90.00
_cell.angle_gamma   90.00
#
_symmetry.space_group_name_H-M   'P 1'
#
loop_
_entity.id
_entity.type
_entity.pdbx_description
1 polymer ?
#
loop_
_entity_poly.entity_id
_entity_poly.type
_entity_poly.pdbx_seq_one_letter_code
_entity_poly.pdbx_strand_id
1 'polypeptide(L)'
;FTTRAWKGGQSREAWQQAGKPPQPGRLNDLRHIIYKPADAPWRRARKSLGLMLREGILKENIDGEALMWAHERLLARTEDRRIMLVISDGAPVDDSTLSVNSGSYLEKHLREVIGYIENRSPVELLAIGIGHDVTRYYRRAVTITDVDQLGGAVVGQLTDLFDEDANRRNRVA
;
A
#
# COMPACT_ATOMS: atom_id res chain seq x y z
N PHE A 1 1.03 7.03 2.47
CA PHE A 1 2.48 6.77 2.32
C PHE A 1 2.94 7.57 1.11
N THR A 2 4.16 8.08 1.07
CA THR A 2 4.72 8.86 -0.07
C THR A 2 6.23 8.98 0.12
N THR A 3 6.96 9.46 -0.88
CA THR A 3 8.35 9.92 -0.70
C THR A 3 8.43 11.30 -0.02
N ARG A 4 9.59 11.66 0.54
CA ARG A 4 9.81 13.00 1.13
C ARG A 4 9.97 14.07 0.07
N ALA A 5 10.57 13.73 -1.06
CA ALA A 5 10.87 14.60 -2.18
C ALA A 5 10.63 13.89 -3.52
N TRP A 6 10.49 14.69 -4.56
CA TRP A 6 10.39 14.21 -5.94
C TRP A 6 11.78 13.84 -6.46
N LYS A 7 11.87 12.75 -7.24
CA LYS A 7 13.06 12.32 -7.98
C LYS A 7 14.25 12.02 -7.08
N GLY A 8 13.95 11.53 -5.87
CA GLY A 8 14.94 11.20 -4.85
C GLY A 8 14.97 12.21 -3.72
N GLY A 9 15.97 12.07 -2.87
CA GLY A 9 16.23 12.93 -1.74
C GLY A 9 17.65 12.71 -1.23
N GLN A 10 17.82 12.68 0.08
CA GLN A 10 19.12 12.44 0.72
C GLN A 10 19.70 11.09 0.31
N SER A 11 18.86 10.07 0.15
CA SER A 11 19.28 8.76 -0.37
C SER A 11 19.97 8.85 -1.75
N ARG A 12 19.42 9.66 -2.67
CA ARG A 12 20.00 9.87 -4.01
C ARG A 12 21.28 10.69 -3.96
N GLU A 13 21.29 11.76 -3.16
CA GLU A 13 22.45 12.62 -2.98
C GLU A 13 23.63 11.84 -2.39
N ALA A 14 23.39 11.05 -1.34
CA ALA A 14 24.40 10.21 -0.71
C ALA A 14 25.00 9.20 -1.70
N TRP A 15 24.16 8.56 -2.51
CA TRP A 15 24.65 7.65 -3.56
C TRP A 15 25.52 8.36 -4.61
N GLN A 16 25.16 9.58 -5.01
CA GLN A 16 25.97 10.38 -5.94
C GLN A 16 27.31 10.78 -5.32
N GLN A 17 27.31 11.22 -4.07
CA GLN A 17 28.51 11.61 -3.33
C GLN A 17 29.45 10.42 -3.10
N ALA A 18 28.90 9.21 -2.93
CA ALA A 18 29.67 7.97 -2.82
C ALA A 18 30.27 7.48 -4.15
N GLY A 19 30.18 8.26 -5.23
CA GLY A 19 30.74 7.89 -6.54
C GLY A 19 29.87 6.92 -7.34
N LYS A 20 28.55 6.87 -7.05
CA LYS A 20 27.55 6.07 -7.76
C LYS A 20 27.89 4.56 -7.77
N PRO A 21 28.06 3.91 -6.60
CA PRO A 21 28.32 2.49 -6.54
C PRO A 21 27.22 1.69 -7.28
N PRO A 22 27.57 0.55 -7.92
CA PRO A 22 26.62 -0.27 -8.65
C PRO A 22 25.57 -0.88 -7.70
N GLN A 23 24.41 -1.24 -8.25
CA GLN A 23 23.30 -1.85 -7.51
C GLN A 23 22.84 -1.03 -6.29
N PRO A 24 22.45 0.25 -6.48
CA PRO A 24 22.11 1.15 -5.38
C PRO A 24 20.87 0.75 -4.57
N GLY A 25 19.99 -0.09 -5.14
CA GLY A 25 18.66 -0.32 -4.58
C GLY A 25 17.80 0.95 -4.64
N ARG A 26 16.91 1.14 -3.66
CA ARG A 26 16.03 2.32 -3.57
C ARG A 26 16.81 3.60 -3.25
N LEU A 27 16.46 4.69 -3.93
CA LEU A 27 17.14 5.99 -3.82
C LEU A 27 16.25 7.17 -3.40
N ASN A 28 15.06 6.92 -2.85
CA ASN A 28 14.20 8.01 -2.38
C ASN A 28 13.77 7.83 -0.92
N ASP A 29 13.80 8.91 -0.15
CA ASP A 29 13.46 8.87 1.27
C ASP A 29 11.94 8.72 1.47
N LEU A 30 11.53 7.98 2.48
CA LEU A 30 10.12 7.72 2.75
C LEU A 30 9.50 8.76 3.68
N ARG A 31 8.21 9.01 3.49
CA ARG A 31 7.34 9.74 4.39
C ARG A 31 6.07 8.93 4.65
N HIS A 32 5.90 8.53 5.89
CA HIS A 32 4.73 7.83 6.36
C HIS A 32 3.70 8.83 6.89
N ILE A 33 2.46 8.74 6.41
CA ILE A 33 1.38 9.65 6.80
C ILE A 33 0.26 8.79 7.39
N ILE A 34 -0.12 9.10 8.62
CA ILE A 34 -1.31 8.53 9.29
C ILE A 34 -2.35 9.64 9.36
N TYR A 35 -3.38 9.57 8.51
CA TYR A 35 -4.47 10.54 8.54
C TYR A 35 -5.39 10.35 9.75
N LYS A 36 -5.62 9.09 10.13
CA LYS A 36 -6.43 8.71 11.28
C LYS A 36 -5.85 7.45 11.93
N PRO A 37 -5.37 7.49 13.19
CA PRO A 37 -5.08 6.28 13.96
C PRO A 37 -6.34 5.44 14.18
N ALA A 38 -6.19 4.13 14.36
CA ALA A 38 -7.33 3.22 14.57
C ALA A 38 -8.19 3.67 15.77
N ASP A 39 -7.54 3.99 16.89
CA ASP A 39 -8.18 4.36 18.17
C ASP A 39 -8.71 5.82 18.19
N ALA A 40 -8.43 6.61 17.15
CA ALA A 40 -8.91 7.98 17.09
C ALA A 40 -10.35 8.03 16.56
N PRO A 41 -11.29 8.73 17.23
CA PRO A 41 -12.63 8.91 16.69
C PRO A 41 -12.63 9.87 15.49
N TRP A 42 -13.58 9.66 14.57
CA TRP A 42 -13.75 10.47 13.35
C TRP A 42 -13.71 11.99 13.62
N ARG A 43 -14.43 12.44 14.64
CA ARG A 43 -14.51 13.87 15.02
C ARG A 43 -13.13 14.51 15.22
N ARG A 44 -12.16 13.77 15.75
CA ARG A 44 -10.79 14.26 15.97
C ARG A 44 -9.93 14.21 14.70
N ALA A 45 -10.20 13.24 13.81
CA ALA A 45 -9.42 13.04 12.59
C ALA A 45 -9.94 13.81 11.37
N ARG A 46 -11.13 14.42 11.44
CA ARG A 46 -11.77 15.11 10.29
C ARG A 46 -10.85 16.10 9.58
N LYS A 47 -10.12 16.94 10.33
CA LYS A 47 -9.16 17.90 9.74
C LYS A 47 -8.01 17.19 9.03
N SER A 48 -7.45 16.16 9.66
CA SER A 48 -6.36 15.35 9.10
C SER A 48 -6.79 14.61 7.84
N LEU A 49 -8.00 14.03 7.81
CA LEU A 49 -8.54 13.38 6.62
C LEU A 49 -8.76 14.38 5.48
N GLY A 50 -9.18 15.61 5.76
CA GLY A 50 -9.24 16.67 4.77
C GLY A 50 -7.88 17.00 4.14
N LEU A 51 -6.76 16.74 4.84
CA LEU A 51 -5.41 16.90 4.25
C LEU A 51 -5.14 15.90 3.13
N MET A 52 -5.88 14.78 3.03
CA MET A 52 -5.74 13.86 1.89
C MET A 52 -6.01 14.57 0.55
N LEU A 53 -6.85 15.60 0.57
CA LEU A 53 -7.22 16.38 -0.61
C LEU A 53 -6.23 17.52 -0.91
N ARG A 54 -5.25 17.75 -0.03
CA ARG A 54 -4.29 18.84 -0.21
C ARG A 54 -3.25 18.45 -1.24
N GLU A 55 -3.22 19.20 -2.34
CA GLU A 55 -2.21 19.04 -3.39
C GLU A 55 -0.78 19.19 -2.86
N GLY A 56 0.13 18.46 -3.49
CA GLY A 56 1.57 18.50 -3.18
C GLY A 56 1.96 17.81 -1.87
N ILE A 57 1.04 17.19 -1.12
CA ILE A 57 1.40 16.32 0.01
C ILE A 57 2.00 15.00 -0.49
N LEU A 58 1.34 14.37 -1.47
CA LEU A 58 1.80 13.14 -2.11
C LEU A 58 2.78 13.48 -3.24
N LYS A 59 3.77 12.61 -3.44
CA LYS A 59 4.80 12.70 -4.47
C LYS A 59 4.85 11.35 -5.20
N GLU A 60 5.91 10.57 -4.98
CA GLU A 60 6.13 9.26 -5.57
C GLU A 60 5.74 8.14 -4.59
N ASN A 61 5.49 6.96 -5.15
CA ASN A 61 4.94 5.81 -4.43
C ASN A 61 5.85 4.60 -4.54
N ILE A 62 6.14 4.00 -3.38
CA ILE A 62 6.90 2.76 -3.26
C ILE A 62 6.01 1.78 -2.49
N ASP A 63 5.02 1.24 -3.20
CA ASP A 63 3.89 0.54 -2.59
C ASP A 63 4.31 -0.71 -1.80
N GLY A 64 5.35 -1.43 -2.25
CA GLY A 64 5.87 -2.58 -1.50
C GLY A 64 6.31 -2.20 -0.08
N GLU A 65 7.04 -1.10 0.09
CA GLU A 65 7.44 -0.61 1.42
C GLU A 65 6.25 -0.02 2.19
N ALA A 66 5.27 0.56 1.48
CA ALA A 66 4.03 1.03 2.08
C ALA A 66 3.21 -0.10 2.70
N LEU A 67 3.05 -1.21 1.98
CA LEU A 67 2.35 -2.40 2.46
C LEU A 67 3.06 -3.01 3.65
N MET A 68 4.39 -3.15 3.60
CA MET A 68 5.15 -3.70 4.72
C MET A 68 5.01 -2.84 5.98
N TRP A 69 5.12 -1.52 5.84
CA TRP A 69 4.95 -0.60 6.96
C TRP A 69 3.52 -0.64 7.56
N ALA A 70 2.50 -0.72 6.71
CA ALA A 70 1.12 -0.86 7.17
C ALA A 70 0.88 -2.23 7.84
N HIS A 71 1.47 -3.29 7.29
CA HIS A 71 1.43 -4.66 7.80
C HIS A 71 2.03 -4.78 9.20
N GLU A 72 3.24 -4.26 9.41
CA GLU A 72 3.91 -4.26 10.72
C GLU A 72 3.08 -3.53 11.79
N ARG A 73 2.50 -2.37 11.42
CA ARG A 73 1.61 -1.61 12.31
C ARG A 73 0.35 -2.39 12.67
N LEU A 74 -0.18 -3.17 11.75
CA LEU A 74 -1.37 -3.98 11.98
C LEU A 74 -1.07 -5.21 12.84
N LEU A 75 0.08 -5.85 12.62
CA LEU A 75 0.56 -6.96 13.46
C LEU A 75 0.78 -6.55 14.92
N ALA A 76 1.23 -5.32 15.15
CA ALA A 76 1.43 -4.79 16.51
C ALA A 76 0.13 -4.57 17.28
N ARG A 77 -1.05 -4.73 16.65
CA ARG A 77 -2.33 -4.55 17.32
C ARG A 77 -2.89 -5.85 17.92
N THR A 78 -3.73 -5.67 18.93
CA THR A 78 -4.32 -6.74 19.74
C THR A 78 -5.57 -7.35 19.12
N GLU A 79 -6.18 -6.74 18.10
CA GLU A 79 -7.35 -7.32 17.45
C GLU A 79 -6.99 -8.67 16.79
N ASP A 80 -7.83 -9.68 17.03
CA ASP A 80 -7.60 -11.05 16.54
C ASP A 80 -7.57 -11.09 15.01
N ARG A 81 -8.53 -10.39 14.38
CA ARG A 81 -8.70 -10.33 12.94
C ARG A 81 -8.11 -9.04 12.38
N ARG A 82 -7.22 -9.19 11.40
CA ARG A 82 -6.39 -8.13 10.85
C ARG A 82 -6.61 -8.05 9.35
N ILE A 83 -7.36 -7.04 8.91
CA ILE A 83 -7.68 -6.83 7.50
C ILE A 83 -6.96 -5.58 7.02
N MET A 84 -6.20 -5.70 5.94
CA MET A 84 -5.55 -4.60 5.26
C MET A 84 -6.21 -4.35 3.91
N LEU A 85 -6.88 -3.22 3.77
CA LEU A 85 -7.50 -2.77 2.52
C LEU A 85 -6.59 -1.74 1.83
N VAL A 86 -6.19 -2.05 0.60
CA VAL A 86 -5.40 -1.16 -0.27
C VAL A 86 -6.34 -0.49 -1.25
N ILE A 87 -6.26 0.83 -1.38
CA ILE A 87 -6.94 1.58 -2.44
C ILE A 87 -5.84 2.23 -3.26
N SER A 88 -5.74 1.88 -4.53
CA SER A 88 -4.63 2.29 -5.39
C SER A 88 -5.13 2.70 -6.77
N ASP A 89 -4.48 3.70 -7.33
CA ASP A 89 -4.70 4.24 -8.66
C ASP A 89 -3.56 3.84 -9.63
N GLY A 90 -2.73 2.85 -9.31
CA GLY A 90 -1.63 2.49 -10.23
C GLY A 90 -0.58 1.52 -9.71
N ALA A 91 0.51 1.45 -10.48
CA ALA A 91 1.72 0.70 -10.15
C ALA A 91 2.71 1.59 -9.36
N PRO A 92 3.69 0.99 -8.65
CA PRO A 92 4.70 1.76 -7.92
C PRO A 92 5.60 2.54 -8.88
N VAL A 93 5.78 3.83 -8.61
CA VAL A 93 6.60 4.73 -9.42
C VAL A 93 7.45 5.62 -8.52
N ASP A 94 8.76 5.45 -8.63
CA ASP A 94 9.80 6.35 -8.10
C ASP A 94 10.90 6.52 -9.15
N ASP A 95 10.98 7.70 -9.76
CA ASP A 95 11.88 8.03 -10.88
C ASP A 95 13.34 7.81 -10.50
N SER A 96 13.72 8.20 -9.27
CA SER A 96 15.10 8.13 -8.81
C SER A 96 15.60 6.69 -8.78
N THR A 97 14.80 5.80 -8.18
CA THR A 97 15.10 4.37 -8.08
C THR A 97 15.04 3.72 -9.46
N LEU A 98 14.01 3.97 -10.25
CA LEU A 98 13.84 3.33 -11.56
C LEU A 98 14.87 3.79 -12.60
N SER A 99 15.43 4.99 -12.47
CA SER A 99 16.45 5.50 -13.40
C SER A 99 17.79 4.74 -13.39
N VAL A 100 18.07 3.98 -12.33
CA VAL A 100 19.37 3.32 -12.11
C VAL A 100 19.25 1.86 -11.67
N ASN A 101 18.03 1.31 -11.70
CA ASN A 101 17.77 -0.10 -11.47
C ASN A 101 16.99 -0.68 -12.68
N SER A 102 16.67 -1.97 -12.65
CA SER A 102 15.77 -2.55 -13.65
C SER A 102 14.40 -1.87 -13.61
N GLY A 103 13.74 -1.69 -14.75
CA GLY A 103 12.40 -1.08 -14.82
C GLY A 103 11.34 -1.82 -13.98
N SER A 104 11.55 -3.12 -13.72
CA SER A 104 10.69 -3.95 -12.87
C SER A 104 11.09 -3.96 -11.38
N TYR A 105 12.06 -3.17 -10.94
CA TYR A 105 12.61 -3.24 -9.58
C TYR A 105 11.54 -3.08 -8.50
N LEU A 106 10.74 -2.01 -8.60
CA LEU A 106 9.66 -1.73 -7.65
C LEU A 106 8.49 -2.70 -7.78
N GLU A 107 8.14 -3.10 -9.00
CA GLU A 107 7.07 -4.07 -9.24
C GLU A 107 7.42 -5.44 -8.65
N LYS A 108 8.66 -5.91 -8.84
CA LYS A 108 9.14 -7.16 -8.28
C LYS A 108 9.06 -7.13 -6.76
N HIS A 109 9.52 -6.04 -6.14
CA HIS A 109 9.42 -5.85 -4.69
C HIS A 109 7.95 -5.85 -4.21
N LEU A 110 7.04 -5.15 -4.91
CA LEU A 110 5.62 -5.14 -4.58
C LEU A 110 5.04 -6.57 -4.62
N ARG A 111 5.33 -7.35 -5.65
CA ARG A 111 4.86 -8.75 -5.77
C ARG A 111 5.40 -9.63 -4.66
N GLU A 112 6.67 -9.48 -4.31
CA GLU A 112 7.28 -10.23 -3.20
C GLU A 112 6.60 -9.91 -1.87
N VAL A 113 6.34 -8.62 -1.59
CA VAL A 113 5.65 -8.18 -0.37
C VAL A 113 4.22 -8.69 -0.33
N ILE A 114 3.45 -8.56 -1.40
CA ILE A 114 2.08 -9.08 -1.47
C ILE A 114 2.09 -10.60 -1.25
N GLY A 115 2.98 -11.31 -1.94
CA GLY A 115 3.12 -12.76 -1.80
C GLY A 115 3.49 -13.18 -0.38
N TYR A 116 4.33 -12.42 0.32
CA TYR A 116 4.61 -12.64 1.74
C TYR A 116 3.37 -12.44 2.61
N ILE A 117 2.66 -11.33 2.44
CA ILE A 117 1.49 -10.99 3.27
C ILE A 117 0.38 -12.02 3.09
N GLU A 118 0.08 -12.40 1.84
CA GLU A 118 -1.00 -13.34 1.53
C GLU A 118 -0.73 -14.78 1.96
N ASN A 119 0.54 -15.22 1.99
CA ASN A 119 0.89 -16.63 2.17
C ASN A 119 1.60 -16.94 3.49
N ARG A 120 2.14 -15.94 4.19
CA ARG A 120 2.96 -16.13 5.39
C ARG A 120 2.54 -15.28 6.58
N SER A 121 1.47 -14.50 6.46
CA SER A 121 1.03 -13.58 7.50
C SER A 121 -0.44 -13.83 7.86
N PRO A 122 -0.84 -13.55 9.11
CA PRO A 122 -2.24 -13.62 9.53
C PRO A 122 -3.09 -12.46 9.03
N VAL A 123 -2.49 -11.47 8.35
CA VAL A 123 -3.19 -10.32 7.78
C VAL A 123 -3.91 -10.71 6.48
N GLU A 124 -5.20 -10.46 6.42
CA GLU A 124 -6.04 -10.61 5.23
C GLU A 124 -5.90 -9.37 4.35
N LEU A 125 -5.43 -9.55 3.12
CA LEU A 125 -5.15 -8.46 2.19
C LEU A 125 -6.26 -8.34 1.13
N LEU A 126 -6.82 -7.14 1.01
CA LEU A 126 -7.82 -6.75 0.01
C LEU A 126 -7.29 -5.56 -0.80
N ALA A 127 -7.66 -5.45 -2.07
CA ALA A 127 -7.33 -4.28 -2.89
C ALA A 127 -8.49 -3.76 -3.75
N ILE A 128 -8.57 -2.44 -3.89
CA ILE A 128 -9.47 -1.75 -4.82
C ILE A 128 -8.63 -0.89 -5.74
N GLY A 129 -8.66 -1.19 -7.04
CA GLY A 129 -8.02 -0.42 -8.09
C GLY A 129 -8.97 0.64 -8.64
N ILE A 130 -8.55 1.91 -8.69
CA ILE A 130 -9.34 2.99 -9.28
C ILE A 130 -8.76 3.32 -10.66
N GLY A 131 -9.51 3.03 -11.71
CA GLY A 131 -9.09 3.23 -13.10
C GLY A 131 -7.92 2.35 -13.54
N HIS A 132 -7.44 1.45 -12.68
CA HIS A 132 -6.26 0.61 -12.91
C HIS A 132 -6.49 -0.80 -12.43
N ASP A 133 -6.08 -1.77 -13.24
CA ASP A 133 -6.19 -3.18 -12.89
C ASP A 133 -5.13 -3.58 -11.85
N VAL A 134 -5.60 -3.80 -10.63
CA VAL A 134 -4.80 -4.28 -9.49
C VAL A 134 -4.93 -5.80 -9.27
N THR A 135 -5.83 -6.48 -10.00
CA THR A 135 -6.07 -7.92 -9.85
C THR A 135 -4.87 -8.76 -10.27
N ARG A 136 -3.99 -8.19 -11.10
CA ARG A 136 -2.68 -8.76 -11.46
C ARG A 136 -1.69 -8.88 -10.30
N TYR A 137 -1.96 -8.22 -9.17
CA TYR A 137 -1.08 -8.20 -8.01
C TYR A 137 -1.70 -8.89 -6.80
N TYR A 138 -2.97 -8.60 -6.50
CA TYR A 138 -3.65 -9.03 -5.28
C TYR A 138 -4.69 -10.12 -5.60
N ARG A 139 -4.72 -11.17 -4.78
CA ARG A 139 -5.67 -12.29 -4.93
C ARG A 139 -7.12 -11.87 -4.74
N ARG A 140 -7.38 -11.02 -3.74
CA ARG A 140 -8.70 -10.48 -3.41
C ARG A 140 -8.73 -9.01 -3.82
N ALA A 141 -9.22 -8.75 -5.03
CA ALA A 141 -9.27 -7.40 -5.53
C ALA A 141 -10.41 -7.15 -6.50
N VAL A 142 -10.81 -5.88 -6.56
CA VAL A 142 -11.79 -5.36 -7.52
C VAL A 142 -11.25 -4.09 -8.16
N THR A 143 -11.56 -3.88 -9.43
CA THR A 143 -11.23 -2.65 -10.15
C THR A 143 -12.51 -1.88 -10.41
N ILE A 144 -12.55 -0.63 -9.97
CA ILE A 144 -13.63 0.31 -10.24
C ILE A 144 -13.18 1.35 -11.25
N THR A 145 -14.13 1.85 -12.05
CA THR A 145 -13.84 2.88 -13.05
C THR A 145 -13.88 4.29 -12.46
N ASP A 146 -14.68 4.49 -11.42
CA ASP A 146 -14.95 5.80 -10.81
C ASP A 146 -14.91 5.69 -9.28
N VAL A 147 -14.47 6.77 -8.62
CA VAL A 147 -14.44 6.92 -7.16
C VAL A 147 -15.84 6.83 -6.55
N ASP A 148 -16.89 7.21 -7.28
CA ASP A 148 -18.27 7.10 -6.79
C ASP A 148 -18.67 5.64 -6.49
N GLN A 149 -18.01 4.66 -7.11
CA GLN A 149 -18.24 3.24 -6.87
C GLN A 149 -17.49 2.70 -5.64
N LEU A 150 -16.56 3.48 -5.07
CA LEU A 150 -15.67 3.04 -4.00
C LEU A 150 -16.44 2.55 -2.78
N GLY A 151 -17.51 3.25 -2.37
CA GLY A 151 -18.32 2.86 -1.23
C GLY A 151 -18.91 1.46 -1.38
N GLY A 152 -19.50 1.17 -2.55
CA GLY A 152 -20.05 -0.15 -2.87
C GLY A 152 -18.97 -1.24 -2.94
N ALA A 153 -17.83 -0.92 -3.58
CA ALA A 153 -16.71 -1.85 -3.70
C ALA A 153 -16.12 -2.25 -2.34
N VAL A 154 -15.98 -1.30 -1.40
CA VAL A 154 -15.50 -1.57 -0.04
C VAL A 154 -16.45 -2.54 0.69
N VAL A 155 -17.75 -2.28 0.64
CA VAL A 155 -18.75 -3.12 1.29
C VAL A 155 -18.79 -4.53 0.67
N GLY A 156 -18.74 -4.61 -0.66
CA GLY A 156 -18.71 -5.89 -1.38
C GLY A 156 -17.50 -6.74 -0.99
N GLN A 157 -16.28 -6.18 -1.07
CA GLN A 157 -15.06 -6.91 -0.72
C GLN A 157 -15.03 -7.39 0.73
N LEU A 158 -15.56 -6.61 1.67
CA LEU A 158 -15.67 -7.04 3.07
C LEU A 158 -16.73 -8.14 3.26
N THR A 159 -17.83 -8.08 2.52
CA THR A 159 -18.87 -9.10 2.55
C THR A 159 -18.34 -10.43 2.02
N ASP A 160 -17.71 -10.42 0.84
CA ASP A 160 -17.10 -11.60 0.23
C ASP A 160 -16.06 -12.25 1.15
N LEU A 161 -15.22 -11.41 1.80
CA LEU A 161 -14.22 -11.86 2.76
C LEU A 161 -14.87 -12.61 3.95
N PHE A 162 -16.00 -12.11 4.46
CA PHE A 162 -16.68 -12.70 5.61
C PHE A 162 -17.43 -13.98 5.24
N ASP A 163 -18.01 -14.04 4.04
CA ASP A 163 -18.74 -15.22 3.56
C ASP A 163 -17.80 -16.41 3.25
N GLU A 164 -16.64 -16.15 2.67
CA GLU A 164 -15.62 -17.19 2.46
C GLU A 164 -15.16 -17.83 3.76
N ASP A 165 -15.00 -17.05 4.82
CA ASP A 165 -14.63 -17.55 6.14
C ASP A 165 -15.72 -18.40 6.79
N ALA A 166 -16.98 -17.98 6.66
CA ALA A 166 -18.12 -18.76 7.11
C ALA A 166 -18.16 -20.13 6.41
N ASN A 167 -17.95 -20.14 5.09
CA ASN A 167 -17.90 -21.37 4.31
C ASN A 167 -16.71 -22.26 4.69
N ARG A 168 -15.55 -21.67 4.99
CA ARG A 168 -14.38 -22.43 5.44
C ARG A 168 -14.61 -23.08 6.81
N ARG A 169 -15.27 -22.39 7.74
CA ARG A 169 -15.65 -22.95 9.06
C ARG A 169 -16.62 -24.12 8.91
N ASN A 170 -17.63 -23.99 8.06
CA ASN A 170 -18.63 -25.04 7.83
C ASN A 170 -18.08 -26.30 7.15
N ARG A 171 -16.94 -26.22 6.48
CA ARG A 171 -16.27 -27.39 5.85
C ARG A 171 -15.35 -28.16 6.80
N VAL A 172 -15.00 -27.58 7.94
CA VAL A 172 -14.05 -28.14 8.91
C VAL A 172 -14.77 -28.66 10.17
N ALA A 173 -16.03 -28.24 10.38
CA ALA A 173 -16.96 -28.81 11.36
C ALA A 173 -17.68 -30.05 10.80
#